data_AF-A0A358M6H6-F1
#
_entry.id   AF-A0A358M6H6-F1
#
_cell.length_a   1.000
_cell.length_b   1.000
_cell.length_c   1.000
_cell.angle_alpha   90.00
_cell.angle_beta   90.00
_cell.angle_gamma   90.00
#
_symmetry.space_group_name_H-M   'P 1'
#
loop_
_entity.id
_entity.type
_entity.pdbx_description
1 polymer ?
#
loop_
_entity_poly.entity_id
_entity_poly.type
_entity_poly.pdbx_seq_one_letter_code
_entity_poly.pdbx_strand_id
1 'polypeptide(L)' 'KINIDSDLRLAMTAAIREHFAKAPSDFDPRQYLKPARENIKKLVKHKLVDVLGCNNKA' A
#
# COMPACT_ATOMS: atom_id res chain seq x y z
N LYS A 1 -7.80 7.28 18.72
CA LYS A 1 -7.41 6.03 18.02
C LYS A 1 -8.30 5.88 16.79
N ILE A 2 -7.73 5.75 15.59
CA ILE A 2 -8.48 5.65 14.32
C ILE A 2 -8.05 4.35 13.64
N ASN A 3 -9.01 3.51 13.27
CA ASN A 3 -8.75 2.23 12.59
C ASN A 3 -8.81 2.44 11.08
N ILE A 4 -7.81 1.94 10.34
CA ILE A 4 -7.70 2.06 8.88
C ILE A 4 -7.29 0.70 8.33
N ASP A 5 -8.25 -0.13 7.93
CA ASP A 5 -7.99 -1.48 7.38
C ASP A 5 -8.41 -1.58 5.91
N SER A 6 -9.64 -1.18 5.58
CA SER A 6 -10.19 -1.26 4.22
C SER A 6 -9.30 -0.59 3.17
N ASP A 7 -8.76 0.59 3.46
CA ASP A 7 -7.87 1.32 2.54
C ASP A 7 -6.55 0.58 2.29
N LEU A 8 -6.02 -0.11 3.31
CA LEU A 8 -4.79 -0.89 3.18
C LEU A 8 -5.02 -2.09 2.26
N ARG A 9 -6.17 -2.76 2.42
CA ARG A 9 -6.57 -3.89 1.58
C ARG A 9 -6.76 -3.46 0.14
N LEU A 10 -7.46 -2.34 -0.09
CA LEU A 10 -7.67 -1.80 -1.44
C LEU A 10 -6.34 -1.41 -2.12
N ALA A 11 -5.43 -0.74 -1.39
CA ALA A 11 -4.12 -0.38 -1.93
C ALA A 11 -3.27 -1.61 -2.30
N MET A 12 -3.31 -2.66 -1.48
CA MET A 12 -2.63 -3.92 -1.75
C MET A 12 -3.19 -4.60 -3.00
N THR A 13 -4.51 -4.78 -3.06
CA THR A 13 -5.17 -5.46 -4.17
C THR A 13 -4.98 -4.70 -5.48
N ALA A 14 -5.08 -3.37 -5.48
CA ALA A 14 -4.85 -2.55 -6.67
C ALA A 14 -3.43 -2.75 -7.23
N ALA A 15 -2.41 -2.70 -6.36
CA ALA A 15 -1.01 -2.87 -6.77
C ALA A 15 -0.73 -4.26 -7.34
N ILE A 16 -1.30 -5.31 -6.75
CA ILE A 16 -1.13 -6.69 -7.24
C ILE A 16 -1.81 -6.84 -8.61
N ARG A 17 -3.04 -6.34 -8.77
CA ARG A 17 -3.76 -6.38 -10.06
C ARG A 17 -3.01 -5.64 -11.16
N GLU A 18 -2.45 -4.47 -10.84
CA GLU A 18 -1.64 -3.70 -11.78
C GLU A 18 -0.38 -4.46 -12.19
N HIS A 19 0.31 -5.10 -11.24
CA HIS A 19 1.49 -5.89 -11.54
C HIS A 19 1.17 -7.07 -12.46
N PHE A 20 0.10 -7.82 -12.19
CA PHE A 20 -0.32 -8.94 -13.04
C PHE A 20 -0.73 -8.49 -14.44
N ALA A 21 -1.31 -7.29 -14.59
CA ALA A 21 -1.63 -6.74 -15.90
C ALA A 21 -0.38 -6.32 -16.70
N LYS A 22 0.67 -5.83 -16.03
CA LYS A 22 1.89 -5.31 -16.68
C LYS A 22 2.97 -6.37 -16.89
N ALA A 23 3.05 -7.37 -16.02
CA ALA A 23 4.06 -8.41 -16.03
C ALA A 23 3.40 -9.80 -15.84
N PRO A 24 2.65 -10.31 -16.83
CA PRO A 24 1.91 -11.57 -16.70
C PRO A 24 2.80 -12.81 -16.55
N SER A 25 4.08 -12.72 -16.91
CA SER A 25 5.07 -13.79 -16.72
C SER A 25 5.67 -13.83 -15.31
N ASP A 26 5.49 -12.77 -14.51
CA ASP A 26 6.04 -12.68 -13.17
C ASP A 26 5.16 -13.46 -12.20
N PHE A 27 5.70 -14.57 -11.68
CA PHE A 27 5.01 -15.46 -10.75
C PHE A 27 5.64 -15.48 -9.35
N ASP A 28 6.82 -14.88 -9.17
CA ASP A 28 7.46 -14.81 -7.85
C ASP A 28 6.66 -13.83 -6.96
N PRO A 29 6.18 -14.28 -5.80
CA PRO A 29 5.47 -13.43 -4.84
C PRO A 29 6.17 -12.12 -4.50
N ARG A 30 7.48 -12.10 -4.48
CA ARG A 30 8.26 -10.90 -4.14
C ARG A 30 8.14 -9.83 -5.22
N GLN A 31 7.94 -10.20 -6.48
CA GLN A 31 7.83 -9.25 -7.59
C GLN A 31 6.56 -8.39 -7.48
N TYR A 32 5.42 -9.00 -7.11
CA TYR A 32 4.16 -8.26 -6.95
C TYR A 32 3.89 -7.78 -5.51
N LEU A 33 4.41 -8.44 -4.47
CA LEU A 33 4.22 -8.01 -3.07
C LEU A 33 5.13 -6.85 -2.68
N LYS A 34 6.33 -6.73 -3.26
CA LYS A 34 7.23 -5.60 -3.02
C LYS A 34 6.59 -4.25 -3.42
N PRO A 35 6.06 -4.06 -4.64
CA PRO A 35 5.37 -2.81 -4.99
C PRO A 35 4.08 -2.60 -4.18
N ALA A 36 3.34 -3.66 -3.84
CA ALA A 36 2.17 -3.55 -2.99
C ALA A 36 2.50 -3.00 -1.59
N ARG A 37 3.58 -3.48 -0.97
CA ARG A 37 4.06 -2.99 0.33
C ARG A 37 4.47 -1.52 0.27
N GLU A 38 5.16 -1.10 -0.79
CA GLU A 38 5.54 0.30 -0.98
C GLU A 38 4.32 1.22 -1.14
N ASN A 39 3.29 0.78 -1.84
CA ASN A 39 2.04 1.54 -1.97
C ASN A 39 1.31 1.69 -0.63
N ILE A 40 1.24 0.63 0.17
CA ILE A 40 0.69 0.70 1.53
C ILE A 40 1.48 1.71 2.37
N LYS A 41 2.82 1.65 2.33
CA LYS A 41 3.69 2.57 3.08
C LYS A 41 3.44 4.04 2.69
N LYS A 42 3.26 4.32 1.40
CA LYS A 42 2.90 5.66 0.90
C LYS A 42 1.54 6.11 1.41
N LEU A 43 0.53 5.24 1.36
CA LEU A 43 -0.83 5.54 1.83
C LEU A 43 -0.85 5.82 3.34
N VAL A 44 -0.15 5.00 4.14
CA VAL A 44 -0.05 5.22 5.59
C VAL A 44 0.66 6.53 5.88
N LYS A 45 1.77 6.84 5.19
CA LYS A 45 2.47 8.12 5.34
C LYS A 45 1.56 9.31 5.04
N HIS A 46 0.84 9.27 3.92
CA HIS A 46 -0.14 10.30 3.57
C HIS A 46 -1.20 10.47 4.67
N LYS A 47 -1.76 9.38 5.17
CA LYS A 47 -2.74 9.46 6.27
C LYS A 47 -2.15 10.04 7.55
N LEU A 48 -0.93 9.69 7.92
CA LEU A 48 -0.28 10.21 9.13
C LEU A 48 0.05 11.71 9.04
N VAL A 49 0.54 12.17 7.89
CA VAL A 49 0.96 13.56 7.69
C VAL A 49 -0.23 14.45 7.37
N ASP A 50 -1.01 14.10 6.35
CA ASP A 50 -1.95 15.02 5.69
C ASP A 50 -3.39 14.88 6.20
N VAL A 51 -3.76 13.72 6.75
CA VAL A 51 -5.13 13.44 7.22
C VAL A 51 -5.24 13.53 8.74
N LEU A 52 -4.31 12.89 9.45
CA LEU A 52 -4.37 12.74 10.91
C LEU A 52 -3.51 13.77 11.66
N GLY A 53 -2.55 14.41 11.00
CA GLY A 53 -1.68 15.42 11.60
C GLY A 53 -0.89 14.93 12.82
N CYS A 54 -0.56 13.63 12.85
CA CYS A 54 0.13 12.98 13.97
C CYS A 54 1.61 12.66 13.67
N ASN A 55 2.12 13.12 12.53
CA ASN A 55 3.54 13.02 12.20
C ASN A 55 4.41 13.71 13.27
N ASN A 56 5.56 13.13 13.60
CA ASN A 56 6.53 13.62 14.60
C ASN A 56 5.99 13.78 16.05
N LYS A 57 4.91 13.08 16.42
CA LYS A 57 4.37 13.06 17.79
C LYS A 57 4.66 11.72 18.50
N ALA A 58 5.84 11.17 18.24
CA ALA A 58 6.31 9.88 18.78
C ALA A 58 6.82 10.00 20.22
#